data_AF-A0A968UEU9-F1
#
_entry.id   AF-A0A968UEU9-F1
#
_cell.length_a   1.000
_cell.length_b   1.000
_cell.length_c   1.000
_cell.angle_alpha   90.00
_cell.angle_beta   90.00
_cell.angle_gamma   90.00
#
_symmetry.space_group_name_H-M   'P 1'
#
loop_
_entity.id
_entity.type
_entity.pdbx_description
1 polymer ?
#
loop_
_entity_poly.entity_id
_entity_poly.type
_entity_poly.pdbx_seq_one_letter_code
_entity_poly.pdbx_strand_id
1 'polypeptide(L)'
;MFRDILRESLVALSLRNRKNVDTNWIDFLLVFSLSFSYSDIATAAGLKSFADTDDGYEFTYPNGWVQVKVANGPDTVFHDIIEPSENVSVVISPVPGGKTLTELGTPGEVGYKLGKNALAPEGSGREAELIDAAEREVGGKKYYKFEYLIKLPNNQQRHNLASVAVSRGKLFTFNASVTERRWSKVKRMIEESIDSFQVY
;
A
#
# COMPACT_ATOMS: atom_id res chain seq x y z
N MET A 1 11.12 -30.94 77.55
CA MET A 1 11.49 -30.74 78.96
C MET A 1 11.34 -29.24 79.23
N PHE A 2 10.45 -28.85 80.15
CA PHE A 2 10.04 -27.48 80.54
C PHE A 2 9.20 -26.71 79.48
N ARG A 3 7.84 -26.63 79.52
CA ARG A 3 6.90 -26.14 80.58
C ARG A 3 7.34 -24.79 81.13
N ASP A 4 6.55 -23.73 81.25
CA ASP A 4 5.18 -23.31 80.94
C ASP A 4 5.31 -21.76 81.03
N ILE A 5 4.35 -20.89 80.70
CA ILE A 5 3.38 -20.38 81.68
C ILE A 5 2.62 -19.21 81.03
N LEU A 6 1.30 -19.44 80.87
CA LEU A 6 0.15 -18.61 81.28
C LEU A 6 0.03 -17.18 80.71
N ARG A 7 -1.14 -16.61 80.47
CA ARG A 7 -2.57 -16.97 80.43
C ARG A 7 -3.24 -15.63 80.07
N GLU A 8 -4.30 -15.68 79.28
CA GLU A 8 -5.51 -14.83 79.37
C GLU A 8 -5.33 -13.29 79.32
N SER A 9 -6.26 -12.47 78.85
CA SER A 9 -7.43 -12.56 77.99
C SER A 9 -7.91 -11.10 77.91
N LEU A 10 -8.23 -10.63 76.71
CA LEU A 10 -9.33 -9.70 76.41
C LEU A 10 -9.30 -8.29 77.06
N VAL A 11 -8.87 -7.27 76.32
CA VAL A 11 -9.72 -6.36 75.51
C VAL A 11 -10.41 -5.28 76.34
N ALA A 12 -9.96 -4.03 76.17
CA ALA A 12 -10.83 -2.87 76.05
C ALA A 12 -10.09 -1.70 75.36
N LEU A 13 -10.52 -1.42 74.13
CA LEU A 13 -10.32 -0.17 73.40
C LEU A 13 -10.67 1.06 74.26
N SER A 14 -9.91 2.16 74.12
CA SER A 14 -10.50 3.48 73.81
C SER A 14 -9.43 4.53 73.45
N LEU A 15 -9.30 4.76 72.14
CA LEU A 15 -9.26 6.06 71.46
C LEU A 15 -8.33 7.18 72.00
N ARG A 16 -7.41 7.62 71.12
CA ARG A 16 -7.36 8.98 70.53
C ARG A 16 -5.91 9.39 70.21
N ASN A 17 -5.57 9.50 68.92
CA ASN A 17 -5.46 10.81 68.26
C ASN A 17 -5.32 10.67 66.73
N ARG A 18 -6.34 11.15 65.99
CA ARG A 18 -6.19 11.63 64.60
C ARG A 18 -5.74 13.09 64.69
N LYS A 19 -4.85 13.54 63.78
CA LYS A 19 -5.13 14.55 62.74
C LYS A 19 -3.86 14.87 61.94
N ASN A 20 -3.98 14.70 60.60
CA ASN A 20 -3.47 15.55 59.50
C ASN A 20 -1.93 15.67 59.33
N VAL A 21 -1.28 15.68 58.16
CA VAL A 21 -1.60 15.87 56.71
C VAL A 21 -0.17 15.81 56.06
N ASP A 22 0.15 15.06 54.99
CA ASP A 22 0.19 15.56 53.60
C ASP A 22 0.84 14.55 52.60
N THR A 23 0.20 14.42 51.44
CA THR A 23 0.70 14.24 50.05
C THR A 23 1.70 13.13 49.62
N ASN A 24 1.15 12.18 48.85
CA ASN A 24 1.53 11.78 47.48
C ASN A 24 3.00 11.45 47.13
N TRP A 25 3.28 10.16 46.95
CA TRP A 25 4.17 9.69 45.88
C TRP A 25 3.53 8.45 45.24
N ILE A 26 2.75 8.69 44.20
CA ILE A 26 2.28 7.63 43.29
C ILE A 26 3.50 7.21 42.49
N ASP A 27 3.95 5.97 42.66
CA ASP A 27 4.94 5.34 41.81
C ASP A 27 4.41 5.26 40.37
N PHE A 28 4.83 6.22 39.55
CA PHE A 28 4.61 6.21 38.11
C PHE A 28 5.59 5.23 37.47
N LEU A 29 5.18 3.95 37.39
CA LEU A 29 5.86 2.93 36.61
C LEU A 29 5.59 3.20 35.12
N LEU A 30 6.48 3.98 34.49
CA LEU A 30 6.52 4.21 33.05
C LEU A 30 6.93 2.90 32.36
N VAL A 31 5.94 2.13 31.91
CA VAL A 31 6.16 1.04 30.95
C VAL A 31 6.46 1.69 29.60
N PHE A 32 7.74 1.86 29.29
CA PHE A 32 8.19 2.23 27.96
C PHE A 32 7.96 1.01 27.05
N SER A 33 6.77 0.90 26.48
CA SER A 33 6.49 -0.05 25.41
C SER A 33 7.41 0.30 24.25
N LEU A 34 8.47 -0.47 24.07
CA LEU A 34 9.30 -0.44 22.87
C LEU A 34 8.43 -0.99 21.74
N SER A 35 7.63 -0.12 21.13
CA SER A 35 6.91 -0.43 19.90
C SER A 35 7.98 -0.74 18.85
N PHE A 36 8.15 -2.03 18.55
CA PHE A 36 8.96 -2.49 17.44
C PHE A 36 8.23 -2.07 16.16
N SER A 37 8.53 -0.86 15.65
CA SER A 37 8.09 -0.45 14.34
C SER A 37 8.78 -1.36 13.32
N TYR A 38 8.06 -2.38 12.84
CA TYR A 38 8.48 -3.20 11.71
C TYR A 38 8.59 -2.28 10.49
N SER A 39 9.78 -1.74 10.28
CA SER A 39 10.15 -1.07 9.03
C SER A 39 11.25 -1.90 8.40
N ASP A 40 10.88 -3.13 8.02
CA ASP A 40 11.65 -3.88 7.03
C ASP A 40 11.42 -3.24 5.66
N ILE A 41 12.00 -2.05 5.46
CA ILE A 41 12.23 -1.52 4.13
C ILE A 41 13.60 -2.05 3.71
N ALA A 42 13.63 -3.32 3.32
CA ALA A 42 14.65 -3.76 2.37
C ALA A 42 14.31 -3.04 1.05
N THR A 43 14.76 -1.79 0.91
CA THR A 43 14.73 -1.09 -0.37
C THR A 43 15.64 -1.91 -1.27
N ALA A 44 15.06 -2.65 -2.21
CA ALA A 44 15.82 -3.28 -3.27
C ALA A 44 16.72 -2.18 -3.87
N ALA A 45 18.03 -2.44 -3.95
CA ALA A 45 18.98 -1.46 -4.44
C ALA A 45 18.50 -0.90 -5.79
N GLY A 46 18.02 0.34 -5.81
CA GLY A 46 17.46 0.97 -7.00
C GLY A 46 15.96 1.33 -6.98
N LEU A 47 15.21 1.09 -5.90
CA LEU A 47 13.83 1.57 -5.74
C LEU A 47 13.72 2.68 -4.67
N LYS A 48 12.74 3.56 -4.83
CA LYS A 48 12.32 4.60 -3.87
C LYS A 48 10.85 4.42 -3.51
N SER A 49 10.45 4.80 -2.31
CA SER A 49 9.05 4.72 -1.87
C SER A 49 8.32 6.04 -2.09
N PHE A 50 7.03 5.94 -2.41
CA PHE A 50 6.08 7.04 -2.48
C PHE A 50 4.80 6.64 -1.76
N ALA A 51 4.21 7.56 -0.99
CA ALA A 51 2.93 7.38 -0.33
C ALA A 51 2.10 8.65 -0.52
N ASP A 52 0.85 8.47 -0.96
CA ASP A 52 -0.18 9.50 -0.91
C ASP A 52 -1.15 9.09 0.19
N THR A 53 -1.02 9.71 1.36
CA THR A 53 -1.87 9.41 2.51
C THR A 53 -3.26 10.03 2.40
N ASP A 54 -3.43 11.07 1.58
CA ASP A 54 -4.70 11.76 1.41
C ASP A 54 -5.65 10.90 0.57
N ASP A 55 -5.16 10.34 -0.53
CA ASP A 55 -5.90 9.37 -1.33
C ASP A 55 -5.70 7.92 -0.88
N GLY A 56 -4.71 7.66 -0.02
CA GLY A 56 -4.48 6.42 0.72
C GLY A 56 -3.98 5.26 -0.13
N TYR A 57 -2.84 5.47 -0.79
CA TYR A 57 -2.08 4.42 -1.47
C TYR A 57 -0.57 4.65 -1.33
N GLU A 58 0.21 3.61 -1.55
CA GLU A 58 1.67 3.68 -1.62
C GLU A 58 2.22 2.71 -2.66
N PHE A 59 3.43 3.00 -3.15
CA PHE A 59 4.20 2.11 -4.01
C PHE A 59 5.69 2.45 -3.93
N THR A 60 6.49 1.56 -4.49
CA THR A 60 7.89 1.84 -4.83
C THR A 60 8.06 2.08 -6.31
N TYR A 61 9.05 2.86 -6.70
CA TYR A 61 9.33 3.22 -8.09
C TYR A 61 10.84 3.26 -8.36
N PRO A 62 11.28 3.10 -9.62
CA PRO A 62 12.69 3.16 -9.99
C PRO A 62 13.41 4.44 -9.55
N ASN A 63 14.62 4.30 -9.02
CA ASN A 63 15.48 5.44 -8.77
C ASN A 63 15.83 6.16 -10.09
N GLY A 64 16.02 7.48 -10.02
CA GLY A 64 16.23 8.32 -11.19
C GLY A 64 14.94 8.69 -11.94
N TRP A 65 13.77 8.27 -11.44
CA TRP A 65 12.49 8.73 -11.96
C TRP A 65 11.99 9.92 -11.15
N VAL A 66 11.33 10.85 -11.84
CA VAL A 66 10.88 12.14 -11.28
C VAL A 66 9.37 12.27 -11.38
N GLN A 67 8.76 12.85 -10.35
CA GLN A 67 7.32 13.11 -10.32
C GLN A 67 6.97 14.28 -11.23
N VAL A 68 5.88 14.16 -11.98
CA VAL A 68 5.33 15.24 -12.80
C VAL A 68 3.83 15.38 -12.57
N LYS A 69 3.34 16.62 -12.68
CA LYS A 69 1.92 16.93 -12.61
C LYS A 69 1.34 16.97 -14.02
N VAL A 70 0.28 16.21 -14.25
CA VAL A 70 -0.46 16.19 -15.52
C VAL A 70 -1.84 16.76 -15.28
N ALA A 71 -2.16 17.90 -15.89
CA ALA A 71 -3.47 18.52 -15.74
C ALA A 71 -4.57 17.61 -16.30
N ASN A 72 -5.63 17.38 -15.53
CA ASN A 72 -6.71 16.44 -15.86
C ASN A 72 -6.21 15.02 -16.19
N GLY A 73 -5.07 14.63 -15.63
CA GLY A 73 -4.43 13.34 -15.87
C GLY A 73 -4.56 12.36 -14.69
N PRO A 74 -3.65 11.37 -14.63
CA PRO A 74 -3.51 10.52 -13.44
C PRO A 74 -3.24 11.35 -12.20
N ASP A 75 -3.59 10.76 -11.05
CA ASP A 75 -3.37 11.37 -9.73
C ASP A 75 -1.87 11.59 -9.46
N THR A 76 -1.09 10.54 -9.72
CA THR A 76 0.37 10.59 -9.63
C THR A 76 1.00 10.01 -10.90
N VAL A 77 2.08 10.66 -11.37
CA VAL A 77 2.92 10.18 -12.46
C VAL A 77 4.39 10.37 -12.11
N PHE A 78 5.20 9.32 -12.29
CA PHE A 78 6.66 9.38 -12.28
C PHE A 78 7.19 8.91 -13.64
N HIS A 79 8.25 9.54 -14.16
CA HIS A 79 8.90 9.09 -15.40
C HIS A 79 10.42 9.07 -15.28
N ASP A 80 11.08 8.27 -16.12
CA ASP A 80 12.54 8.19 -16.21
C ASP A 80 13.13 9.53 -16.70
N ILE A 81 14.23 10.01 -16.11
CA ILE A 81 14.95 11.20 -16.62
C ILE A 81 15.63 10.89 -17.97
N ILE A 82 16.08 9.66 -18.17
CA ILE A 82 16.86 9.25 -19.36
C ILE A 82 15.94 8.85 -20.51
N GLU A 83 14.81 8.21 -20.21
CA GLU A 83 13.77 7.85 -21.18
C GLU A 83 12.40 8.39 -20.71
N PRO A 84 12.12 9.69 -20.90
CA PRO A 84 10.93 10.35 -20.34
C PRO A 84 9.59 9.76 -20.76
N SER A 85 9.60 8.92 -21.79
CA SER A 85 8.42 8.22 -22.27
C SER A 85 8.06 7.01 -21.38
N GLU A 86 8.98 6.50 -20.56
CA GLU A 86 8.75 5.42 -19.59
C GLU A 86 8.27 5.97 -18.25
N ASN A 87 7.20 5.40 -17.72
CA ASN A 87 6.52 5.96 -16.56
C ASN A 87 5.79 4.93 -15.71
N VAL A 88 5.51 5.32 -14.46
CA VAL A 88 4.53 4.69 -13.58
C VAL A 88 3.50 5.74 -13.22
N SER A 89 2.24 5.32 -13.09
CA SER A 89 1.14 6.23 -12.78
C SER A 89 0.07 5.56 -11.95
N VAL A 90 -0.59 6.34 -11.11
CA VAL A 90 -1.80 5.94 -10.38
C VAL A 90 -2.98 6.72 -10.93
N VAL A 91 -4.00 6.00 -11.38
CA VAL A 91 -5.30 6.56 -11.75
C VAL A 91 -6.33 6.11 -10.72
N ILE A 92 -7.14 7.06 -10.26
CA ILE A 92 -8.21 6.82 -9.29
C ILE A 92 -9.54 7.11 -9.99
N SER A 93 -10.48 6.18 -9.89
CA SER A 93 -11.81 6.32 -10.48
C SER A 93 -12.90 5.83 -9.53
N PRO A 94 -14.12 6.40 -9.58
CA PRO A 94 -15.22 5.89 -8.75
C PRO A 94 -15.65 4.50 -9.20
N VAL A 95 -15.99 3.63 -8.26
CA VAL A 95 -16.62 2.34 -8.57
C VAL A 95 -18.14 2.48 -8.63
N PRO A 96 -18.79 2.15 -9.76
CA PRO A 96 -20.25 2.20 -9.85
C PRO A 96 -20.91 1.29 -8.81
N GLY A 97 -21.82 1.87 -8.02
CA GLY A 97 -22.60 1.12 -7.03
C GLY A 97 -21.79 0.52 -5.88
N GLY A 98 -20.55 0.98 -5.65
CA GLY A 98 -19.73 0.51 -4.53
C GLY A 98 -19.29 -0.95 -4.62
N LYS A 99 -19.30 -1.52 -5.83
CA LYS A 99 -18.91 -2.92 -6.08
C LYS A 99 -17.49 -3.22 -5.57
N THR A 100 -17.28 -4.44 -5.11
CA THR A 100 -15.97 -5.02 -4.86
C THR A 100 -15.25 -5.33 -6.18
N LEU A 101 -13.93 -5.55 -6.13
CA LEU A 101 -13.15 -5.90 -7.33
C LEU A 101 -13.68 -7.17 -8.01
N THR A 102 -14.08 -8.17 -7.23
CA THR A 102 -14.67 -9.44 -7.74
C THR A 102 -16.02 -9.23 -8.42
N GLU A 103 -16.82 -8.27 -7.97
CA GLU A 103 -18.10 -7.94 -8.60
C GLU A 103 -17.95 -7.10 -9.88
N LEU A 104 -16.76 -6.54 -10.14
CA LEU A 104 -16.42 -5.91 -11.42
C LEU A 104 -16.08 -6.93 -12.51
N GLY A 105 -15.66 -8.12 -12.10
CA GLY A 105 -15.39 -9.27 -12.96
C GLY A 105 -14.21 -10.12 -12.45
N THR A 106 -13.94 -11.19 -13.19
CA THR A 106 -12.71 -11.98 -13.08
C THR A 106 -11.49 -11.16 -13.51
N PRO A 107 -10.25 -11.57 -13.17
CA PRO A 107 -9.04 -10.89 -13.63
C PRO A 107 -9.01 -10.68 -15.14
N GLY A 108 -9.32 -11.70 -15.94
CA GLY A 108 -9.34 -11.58 -17.40
C GLY A 108 -10.36 -10.57 -17.93
N GLU A 109 -11.57 -10.54 -17.37
CA GLU A 109 -12.61 -9.58 -17.79
C GLU A 109 -12.26 -8.14 -17.43
N VAL A 110 -11.75 -7.92 -16.21
CA VAL A 110 -11.32 -6.59 -15.77
C VAL A 110 -10.10 -6.15 -16.56
N GLY A 111 -9.13 -7.05 -16.78
CA GLY A 111 -7.95 -6.80 -17.60
C GLY A 111 -8.30 -6.43 -19.04
N TYR A 112 -9.23 -7.15 -19.67
CA TYR A 112 -9.68 -6.81 -21.02
C TYR A 112 -10.38 -5.45 -21.08
N LYS A 113 -11.26 -5.15 -20.11
CA LYS A 113 -11.92 -3.83 -20.01
C LYS A 113 -10.92 -2.70 -19.81
N LEU A 114 -9.92 -2.88 -18.94
CA LEU A 114 -8.87 -1.89 -18.70
C LEU A 114 -8.06 -1.63 -19.96
N GLY A 115 -7.61 -2.71 -20.64
CA GLY A 115 -6.88 -2.62 -21.90
C GLY A 115 -7.65 -1.83 -22.95
N LYS A 116 -8.93 -2.18 -23.16
CA LYS A 116 -9.78 -1.54 -24.18
C LYS A 116 -10.15 -0.09 -23.85
N ASN A 117 -10.43 0.23 -22.60
CA ASN A 117 -11.03 1.53 -22.26
C ASN A 117 -10.01 2.57 -21.78
N ALA A 118 -8.89 2.14 -21.17
CA ALA A 118 -7.90 3.04 -20.60
C ALA A 118 -6.57 3.02 -21.37
N LEU A 119 -6.09 1.84 -21.78
CA LEU A 119 -4.78 1.72 -22.42
C LEU A 119 -4.84 1.88 -23.94
N ALA A 120 -5.89 1.38 -24.59
CA ALA A 120 -6.11 1.47 -26.03
C ALA A 120 -7.55 1.88 -26.35
N PRO A 121 -8.00 3.06 -25.90
CA PRO A 121 -9.35 3.54 -26.17
C PRO A 121 -9.63 3.63 -27.68
N GLU A 122 -10.88 3.39 -28.04
CA GLU A 122 -11.34 3.47 -29.44
C GLU A 122 -10.97 4.82 -30.07
N GLY A 123 -10.47 4.79 -31.31
CA GLY A 123 -10.00 5.99 -32.01
C GLY A 123 -8.58 6.45 -31.65
N SER A 124 -7.92 5.88 -30.63
CA SER A 124 -6.53 6.24 -30.28
C SER A 124 -5.47 5.70 -31.25
N GLY A 125 -5.84 4.74 -32.09
CA GLY A 125 -4.89 4.00 -32.95
C GLY A 125 -3.93 3.09 -32.18
N ARG A 126 -4.15 2.90 -30.87
CA ARG A 126 -3.41 1.95 -30.04
C ARG A 126 -4.10 0.59 -30.08
N GLU A 127 -3.31 -0.47 -29.95
CA GLU A 127 -3.80 -1.84 -29.76
C GLU A 127 -3.26 -2.37 -28.44
N ALA A 128 -4.10 -3.02 -27.63
CA ALA A 128 -3.71 -3.63 -26.38
C ALA A 128 -3.94 -5.15 -26.43
N GLU A 129 -2.88 -5.92 -26.23
CA GLU A 129 -2.92 -7.37 -26.06
C GLU A 129 -2.73 -7.70 -24.58
N LEU A 130 -3.68 -8.40 -23.97
CA LEU A 130 -3.56 -8.90 -22.60
C LEU A 130 -2.75 -10.20 -22.63
N ILE A 131 -1.53 -10.16 -22.11
CA ILE A 131 -0.61 -11.31 -22.06
C ILE A 131 -0.93 -12.20 -20.86
N ASP A 132 -1.08 -11.59 -19.68
CA ASP A 132 -1.35 -12.31 -18.44
C ASP A 132 -2.33 -11.54 -17.55
N ALA A 133 -3.11 -12.29 -16.77
CA ALA A 133 -4.04 -11.75 -15.78
C ALA A 133 -4.08 -12.65 -14.55
N ALA A 134 -3.59 -12.14 -13.43
CA ALA A 134 -3.47 -12.85 -12.17
C ALA A 134 -4.23 -12.14 -11.05
N GLU A 135 -4.53 -12.89 -10.00
CA GLU A 135 -5.10 -12.39 -8.75
C GLU A 135 -4.11 -12.64 -7.61
N ARG A 136 -4.03 -11.69 -6.67
CA ARG A 136 -3.36 -11.87 -5.38
C ARG A 136 -4.14 -11.20 -4.26
N GLU A 137 -3.85 -11.58 -3.02
CA GLU A 137 -4.38 -10.92 -1.82
C GLU A 137 -3.23 -10.48 -0.91
N VAL A 138 -3.26 -9.21 -0.48
CA VAL A 138 -2.26 -8.63 0.42
C VAL A 138 -2.99 -7.80 1.47
N GLY A 139 -2.73 -8.07 2.75
CA GLY A 139 -3.34 -7.32 3.86
C GLY A 139 -4.88 -7.37 3.86
N GLY A 140 -5.48 -8.48 3.41
CA GLY A 140 -6.93 -8.64 3.31
C GLY A 140 -7.58 -7.87 2.15
N LYS A 141 -6.79 -7.28 1.25
CA LYS A 141 -7.27 -6.62 0.03
C LYS A 141 -6.87 -7.44 -1.19
N LYS A 142 -7.81 -7.61 -2.10
CA LYS A 142 -7.62 -8.34 -3.35
C LYS A 142 -7.12 -7.38 -4.44
N TYR A 143 -6.13 -7.83 -5.19
CA TYR A 143 -5.52 -7.12 -6.30
C TYR A 143 -5.57 -7.99 -7.55
N TYR A 144 -5.85 -7.39 -8.69
CA TYR A 144 -5.59 -8.00 -9.99
C TYR A 144 -4.30 -7.44 -10.55
N LYS A 145 -3.48 -8.30 -11.16
CA LYS A 145 -2.23 -7.95 -11.84
C LYS A 145 -2.36 -8.31 -13.31
N PHE A 146 -1.92 -7.42 -14.19
CA PHE A 146 -2.03 -7.58 -15.63
C PHE A 146 -0.69 -7.32 -16.31
N GLU A 147 -0.39 -8.08 -17.36
CA GLU A 147 0.71 -7.83 -18.29
C GLU A 147 0.11 -7.57 -19.68
N TYR A 148 0.55 -6.50 -20.34
CA TYR A 148 0.09 -6.13 -21.67
C TYR A 148 1.24 -5.81 -22.61
N LEU A 149 1.06 -6.17 -23.89
CA LEU A 149 1.78 -5.56 -24.99
C LEU A 149 0.90 -4.48 -25.62
N ILE A 150 1.39 -3.25 -25.66
CA ILE A 150 0.68 -2.12 -26.26
C ILE A 150 1.40 -1.68 -27.53
N LYS A 151 0.71 -1.75 -28.67
CA LYS A 151 1.20 -1.20 -29.93
C LYS A 151 0.68 0.23 -30.11
N LEU A 152 1.58 1.14 -30.46
CA LEU A 152 1.28 2.55 -30.72
C LEU A 152 1.05 2.79 -32.23
N PRO A 153 0.41 3.92 -32.62
CA PRO A 153 0.16 4.24 -34.03
C PRO A 153 1.42 4.29 -34.92
N ASN A 154 2.58 4.61 -34.33
CA ASN A 154 3.86 4.65 -35.01
C ASN A 154 4.59 3.29 -35.06
N ASN A 155 3.87 2.18 -34.80
CA ASN A 155 4.39 0.81 -34.70
C ASN A 155 5.42 0.57 -33.58
N GLN A 156 5.65 1.53 -32.69
CA GLN A 156 6.41 1.25 -31.47
C GLN A 156 5.57 0.43 -30.50
N GLN A 157 6.24 -0.42 -29.73
CA GLN A 157 5.61 -1.25 -28.72
C GLN A 157 6.05 -0.82 -27.33
N ARG A 158 5.13 -0.99 -26.38
CA ARG A 158 5.34 -0.79 -24.95
C ARG A 158 4.93 -2.05 -24.21
N HIS A 159 5.70 -2.37 -23.18
CA HIS A 159 5.34 -3.38 -22.21
C HIS A 159 4.71 -2.67 -21.01
N ASN A 160 3.49 -3.07 -20.66
CA ASN A 160 2.79 -2.52 -19.52
C ASN A 160 2.55 -3.60 -18.47
N LEU A 161 2.82 -3.25 -17.22
CA LEU A 161 2.30 -3.98 -16.07
C LEU A 161 1.31 -3.09 -15.33
N ALA A 162 0.22 -3.66 -14.86
CA ALA A 162 -0.74 -2.95 -14.05
C ALA A 162 -1.16 -3.76 -12.81
N SER A 163 -1.40 -3.07 -11.70
CA SER A 163 -2.09 -3.61 -10.53
C SER A 163 -3.34 -2.78 -10.24
N VAL A 164 -4.47 -3.46 -10.01
CA VAL A 164 -5.76 -2.84 -9.75
C VAL A 164 -6.34 -3.35 -8.45
N ALA A 165 -6.86 -2.43 -7.63
CA ALA A 165 -7.58 -2.75 -6.40
C ALA A 165 -8.74 -1.78 -6.16
N VAL A 166 -9.75 -2.26 -5.43
CA VAL A 166 -10.84 -1.40 -4.93
C VAL A 166 -10.61 -1.11 -3.45
N SER A 167 -10.64 0.17 -3.09
CA SER A 167 -10.63 0.62 -1.69
C SER A 167 -11.55 1.84 -1.53
N ARG A 168 -12.32 1.89 -0.43
CA ARG A 168 -13.20 3.03 -0.10
C ARG A 168 -14.10 3.49 -1.27
N GLY A 169 -14.64 2.54 -2.03
CA GLY A 169 -15.52 2.81 -3.19
C GLY A 169 -14.82 3.39 -4.42
N LYS A 170 -13.48 3.44 -4.42
CA LYS A 170 -12.65 3.89 -5.54
C LYS A 170 -11.87 2.71 -6.12
N LEU A 171 -11.72 2.69 -7.44
CA LEU A 171 -10.85 1.80 -8.19
C LEU A 171 -9.52 2.50 -8.40
N PHE A 172 -8.47 1.91 -7.87
CA PHE A 172 -7.09 2.35 -8.05
C PHE A 172 -6.45 1.49 -9.12
N THR A 173 -5.81 2.13 -10.10
CA THR A 173 -5.04 1.47 -11.14
C THR A 173 -3.62 2.01 -11.10
N PHE A 174 -2.68 1.19 -10.65
CA PHE A 174 -1.25 1.48 -10.75
C PHE A 174 -0.71 0.84 -12.03
N ASN A 175 -0.22 1.65 -12.96
CA ASN A 175 0.28 1.19 -14.26
C ASN A 175 1.72 1.64 -14.47
N ALA A 176 2.59 0.70 -14.80
CA ALA A 176 3.90 0.94 -15.38
C ALA A 176 3.84 0.76 -16.90
N SER A 177 4.50 1.64 -17.65
CA SER A 177 4.63 1.54 -19.10
C SER A 177 6.07 1.80 -19.50
N VAL A 178 6.71 0.78 -20.07
CA VAL A 178 8.10 0.86 -20.53
C VAL A 178 8.22 0.57 -22.02
N THR A 179 9.30 1.04 -22.66
CA THR A 179 9.55 0.69 -24.06
C THR A 179 9.87 -0.80 -24.17
N GLU A 180 9.33 -1.46 -25.20
CA GLU A 180 9.59 -2.90 -25.41
C GLU A 180 11.10 -3.18 -25.51
N ARG A 181 11.85 -2.27 -26.14
CA ARG A 181 13.31 -2.33 -26.26
C ARG A 181 14.04 -2.44 -24.91
N ARG A 182 13.52 -1.79 -23.85
CA ARG A 182 14.15 -1.80 -22.51
C ARG A 182 13.55 -2.85 -21.59
N TRP A 183 12.41 -3.47 -21.93
CA TRP A 183 11.64 -4.34 -21.05
C TRP A 183 12.52 -5.40 -20.36
N SER A 184 13.28 -6.17 -21.13
CA SER A 184 14.16 -7.22 -20.59
C SER A 184 15.20 -6.74 -19.56
N LYS A 185 15.58 -5.46 -19.61
CA LYS A 185 16.56 -4.86 -18.69
C LYS A 185 15.91 -4.33 -17.41
N VAL A 186 14.67 -3.85 -17.50
CA VAL A 186 13.97 -3.19 -16.38
C VAL A 186 12.90 -4.07 -15.75
N LYS A 187 12.58 -5.22 -16.36
CA LYS A 187 11.49 -6.14 -15.98
C LYS A 187 11.39 -6.37 -14.48
N ARG A 188 12.46 -6.88 -13.87
CA ARG A 188 12.50 -7.17 -12.42
C ARG A 188 12.12 -5.94 -11.58
N MET A 189 12.67 -4.77 -11.91
CA MET A 189 12.44 -3.54 -11.15
C MET A 189 11.00 -3.02 -11.30
N ILE A 190 10.42 -3.17 -12.49
CA ILE A 190 9.04 -2.80 -12.77
C ILE A 190 8.07 -3.79 -12.11
N GLU A 191 8.37 -5.09 -12.12
CA GLU A 191 7.62 -6.11 -11.38
C GLU A 191 7.62 -5.83 -9.87
N GLU A 192 8.79 -5.58 -9.29
CA GLU A 192 8.92 -5.20 -7.86
C GLU A 192 8.13 -3.93 -7.54
N SER A 193 8.18 -2.92 -8.40
CA SER A 193 7.37 -1.70 -8.28
C SER A 193 5.88 -2.02 -8.25
N ILE A 194 5.38 -2.78 -9.23
CA ILE A 194 3.97 -3.16 -9.34
C ILE A 194 3.50 -4.00 -8.14
N ASP A 195 4.34 -4.92 -7.67
CA ASP A 195 4.00 -5.80 -6.56
C ASP A 195 4.03 -5.08 -5.21
N SER A 196 4.77 -3.98 -5.10
CA SER A 196 4.79 -3.11 -3.91
C SER A 196 3.54 -2.25 -3.72
N PHE A 197 2.69 -2.14 -4.75
CA PHE A 197 1.50 -1.29 -4.69
C PHE A 197 0.53 -1.76 -3.61
N GLN A 198 0.13 -0.84 -2.74
CA GLN A 198 -0.83 -1.05 -1.68
C GLN A 198 -1.82 0.11 -1.60
N VAL A 199 -3.07 -0.21 -1.27
CA VAL A 199 -4.14 0.77 -1.04
C VAL A 199 -4.72 0.58 0.36
N TYR A 200 -5.18 1.65 1.00
CA TYR A 200 -5.76 1.64 2.35
C TYR A 200 -7.24 2.02 2.33
#